data_AF-A0AAD1ZUU4-F1
#
_entry.id   AF-A0AAD1ZUU4-F1
#
_cell.length_a   1.000
_cell.length_b   1.000
_cell.length_c   1.000
_cell.angle_alpha   90.00
_cell.angle_beta   90.00
_cell.angle_gamma   90.00
#
_symmetry.space_group_name_H-M   'P 1'
#
loop_
_entity.id
_entity.type
_entity.pdbx_description
1 polymer ?
#
loop_
_entity_poly.entity_id
_entity_poly.type
_entity_poly.pdbx_seq_one_letter_code
_entity_poly.pdbx_strand_id
1 'polypeptide(L)'
;MKKPPLVIANDVLSVLAVDYPVDKVSCCVSDDSSAMLTFEALSETAEFARKWVSFCKKHNIEPRAPEFYFAQKIDYLKDKIQPSFVKERRATKVNDNIFILLNMISETIRRSKH
;
A
#
# COMPACT_ATOMS: atom_id res chain seq x y z
N MET A 1 -9.94 -19.92 2.93
CA MET A 1 -9.54 -19.07 1.78
C MET A 1 -8.46 -18.11 2.29
N LYS A 2 -7.23 -18.15 1.76
CA LYS A 2 -6.16 -17.22 2.18
C LYS A 2 -6.38 -15.84 1.56
N LYS A 3 -6.13 -14.76 2.31
CA LYS A 3 -6.17 -13.40 1.77
C LYS A 3 -5.14 -13.26 0.64
N PRO A 4 -5.49 -12.63 -0.50
CA PRO A 4 -4.50 -12.32 -1.53
C PRO A 4 -3.39 -11.41 -0.97
N PRO A 5 -2.13 -11.56 -1.43
CA PRO A 5 -1.03 -10.73 -0.94
C PRO A 5 -1.28 -9.21 -1.10
N LEU A 6 -2.09 -8.81 -2.08
CA LEU A 6 -2.53 -7.41 -2.27
C LEU A 6 -3.39 -6.87 -1.14
N VAL A 7 -4.32 -7.69 -0.66
CA VAL A 7 -5.18 -7.31 0.47
C VAL A 7 -4.33 -7.16 1.73
N ILE A 8 -3.37 -8.06 1.93
CA ILE A 8 -2.42 -7.99 3.06
C ILE A 8 -1.57 -6.71 2.97
N ALA A 9 -1.03 -6.38 1.80
CA ALA A 9 -0.23 -5.17 1.60
C ALA A 9 -1.03 -3.89 1.90
N ASN A 10 -2.27 -3.78 1.42
CA ASN A 10 -3.15 -2.66 1.73
C ASN A 10 -3.45 -2.54 3.22
N ASP A 11 -3.76 -3.66 3.88
CA ASP A 11 -4.02 -3.71 5.32
C ASP A 11 -2.79 -3.21 6.09
N VAL A 12 -1.60 -3.73 5.81
CA VAL A 12 -0.33 -3.32 6.45
C VAL A 12 -0.05 -1.84 6.23
N LEU A 13 -0.15 -1.34 5.00
CA LEU A 13 0.10 0.06 4.68
C LEU A 13 -0.90 1.01 5.37
N SER A 14 -2.16 0.60 5.47
CA SER A 14 -3.20 1.38 6.15
C SER A 14 -2.92 1.52 7.65
N VAL A 15 -2.43 0.45 8.30
CA VAL A 15 -2.04 0.44 9.71
C VAL A 15 -0.79 1.29 9.93
N LEU A 16 0.25 1.12 9.11
CA LEU A 16 1.50 1.87 9.25
C LEU A 16 1.33 3.38 9.01
N ALA A 17 0.33 3.78 8.22
CA ALA A 17 0.03 5.17 7.92
C ALA A 17 -0.86 5.85 8.98
N VAL A 18 -1.26 5.15 10.04
CA VAL A 18 -2.10 5.72 11.12
C VAL A 18 -1.43 6.96 11.72
N ASP A 19 -2.26 7.93 12.11
CA ASP A 19 -1.80 9.14 12.79
C ASP A 19 -1.51 8.84 14.27
N TYR A 20 -0.39 8.14 14.50
CA TYR A 20 0.09 7.77 15.82
C TYR A 20 1.62 7.90 15.85
N PRO A 21 2.23 8.15 17.03
CA PRO A 21 3.68 8.28 17.17
C PRO A 21 4.41 7.06 16.60
N VAL A 22 5.43 7.31 15.78
CA VAL A 22 6.14 6.26 15.02
C VAL A 22 6.87 5.26 15.91
N ASP A 23 7.27 5.69 17.10
CA ASP A 23 7.91 4.88 18.14
C ASP A 23 6.93 3.92 18.84
N LYS A 24 5.62 4.09 18.61
CA LYS A 24 4.56 3.31 19.27
C LYS A 24 3.73 2.48 18.30
N VAL A 25 3.97 2.58 17.00
CA VAL A 25 3.29 1.75 15.98
C VAL A 25 4.23 0.66 15.50
N SER A 26 3.84 -0.59 15.72
CA SER A 26 4.47 -1.75 15.12
C SER A 26 3.40 -2.60 14.44
N CYS A 27 3.65 -3.04 13.20
CA CYS A 27 2.79 -3.98 12.49
C CYS A 27 3.54 -5.32 12.36
N CYS A 28 2.96 -6.39 12.89
CA CYS A 28 3.48 -7.74 12.76
C CYS A 28 2.55 -8.56 11.86
N VAL A 29 3.14 -9.30 10.92
CA VAL A 29 2.39 -10.19 10.01
C VAL A 29 2.85 -11.61 10.28
N SER A 30 1.88 -12.52 10.42
CA SER A 30 2.12 -13.96 10.59
C SER A 30 1.56 -14.68 9.36
N ASP A 31 2.37 -15.57 8.77
CA ASP A 31 1.99 -16.42 7.62
C ASP A 31 2.26 -17.89 7.98
N ASP A 32 1.21 -18.65 8.24
CA ASP A 32 1.28 -20.08 8.58
C ASP A 32 1.73 -20.97 7.41
N SER A 33 1.83 -20.41 6.21
CA SER A 33 2.13 -21.18 5.01
C SER A 33 3.50 -20.97 4.40
N SER A 34 4.30 -20.09 4.99
CA SER A 34 5.67 -19.80 4.58
C SER A 34 5.81 -19.59 3.06
N ALA A 35 4.84 -18.92 2.44
CA ALA A 35 4.83 -18.75 1.01
C ALA A 35 5.87 -17.69 0.62
N MET A 36 6.89 -18.07 -0.15
CA MET A 36 7.95 -17.15 -0.60
C MET A 36 7.38 -15.89 -1.29
N LEU A 37 6.29 -16.05 -2.01
CA LEU A 37 5.57 -14.95 -2.68
C LEU A 37 5.00 -13.91 -1.68
N THR A 38 4.50 -14.36 -0.52
CA THR A 38 4.01 -13.45 0.53
C THR A 38 5.18 -12.65 1.12
N PHE A 39 6.32 -13.32 1.31
CA PHE A 39 7.54 -12.68 1.81
C PHE A 39 8.07 -11.61 0.86
N GLU A 40 8.22 -11.93 -0.44
CA GLU A 40 8.67 -10.97 -1.46
C GLU A 40 7.70 -9.77 -1.56
N ALA A 41 6.40 -10.03 -1.58
CA ALA A 41 5.38 -8.98 -1.59
C ALA A 41 5.48 -8.06 -0.36
N LEU A 42 5.71 -8.61 0.84
CA LEU A 42 5.86 -7.83 2.06
C LEU A 42 7.19 -7.04 2.10
N SER A 43 8.27 -7.58 1.53
CA SER A 43 9.55 -6.87 1.40
C SER A 43 9.40 -5.60 0.54
N GLU A 44 8.77 -5.73 -0.63
CA GLU A 44 8.44 -4.58 -1.48
C GLU A 44 7.49 -3.61 -0.77
N THR A 45 6.47 -4.14 -0.08
CA THR A 45 5.52 -3.35 0.72
C THR A 45 6.23 -2.50 1.78
N ALA A 46 7.24 -3.05 2.46
CA ALA A 46 8.02 -2.32 3.45
C ALA A 46 8.85 -1.19 2.82
N GLU A 47 9.37 -1.37 1.60
CA GLU A 47 10.07 -0.31 0.88
C GLU A 47 9.13 0.84 0.50
N PHE A 48 7.96 0.52 -0.03
CA PHE A 48 6.96 1.52 -0.37
C PHE A 48 6.37 2.22 0.85
N ALA A 49 6.21 1.52 1.97
CA ALA A 49 5.67 2.07 3.21
C ALA A 49 6.41 3.35 3.62
N ARG A 50 7.73 3.44 3.43
CA ARG A 50 8.50 4.66 3.73
C ARG A 50 8.00 5.89 2.96
N LYS A 51 7.68 5.71 1.68
CA LYS A 51 7.15 6.78 0.81
C LYS A 51 5.68 7.05 1.11
N TRP A 52 4.87 5.99 1.23
CA TRP A 52 3.43 6.07 1.48
C TRP A 52 3.11 6.73 2.83
N VAL A 53 3.70 6.26 3.92
CA VAL A 53 3.45 6.78 5.28
C VAL A 53 3.82 8.26 5.36
N SER A 54 4.96 8.66 4.78
CA SER A 54 5.37 10.06 4.71
C SER A 54 4.38 10.92 3.93
N PHE A 55 3.94 10.45 2.76
CA PHE A 55 2.92 11.13 1.94
C PHE A 55 1.58 11.26 2.68
N CYS A 56 1.11 10.19 3.32
CA CYS A 56 -0.13 10.17 4.10
C CYS A 56 -0.12 11.20 5.23
N LYS A 57 0.95 11.21 6.03
CA LYS A 57 1.09 12.13 7.17
C LYS A 57 1.23 13.58 6.71
N LYS A 58 2.06 13.83 5.69
CA LYS A 58 2.31 15.19 5.18
C LYS A 58 1.05 15.86 4.61
N HIS A 59 0.21 15.10 3.92
CA HIS A 59 -0.95 15.63 3.20
C HIS A 59 -2.29 15.26 3.81
N ASN A 60 -2.29 14.65 5.00
CA ASN A 60 -3.46 14.14 5.70
C ASN A 60 -4.40 13.35 4.76
N ILE A 61 -3.88 12.25 4.23
CA ILE A 61 -4.55 11.45 3.20
C ILE A 61 -5.55 10.48 3.83
N GLU A 62 -6.75 10.45 3.26
CA GLU A 62 -7.79 9.46 3.57
C GLU A 62 -8.46 8.97 2.28
N PRO A 63 -8.77 7.66 2.16
CA PRO A 63 -8.40 6.59 3.10
C PRO A 63 -6.89 6.27 3.04
N ARG A 64 -6.35 5.69 4.12
CA ARG A 64 -4.92 5.32 4.22
C ARG A 64 -4.51 4.05 3.47
N ALA A 65 -5.48 3.30 2.96
CA ALA A 65 -5.22 2.17 2.08
C ALA A 65 -5.01 2.69 0.63
N PRO A 66 -3.83 2.48 0.02
CA PRO A 66 -3.50 3.10 -1.25
C PRO A 66 -4.41 2.67 -2.40
N GLU A 67 -4.84 1.39 -2.46
CA GLU A 67 -5.77 0.91 -3.48
C GLU A 67 -7.09 1.68 -3.42
N PHE A 68 -7.66 1.77 -2.22
CA PHE A 68 -8.91 2.47 -2.01
C PHE A 68 -8.76 3.97 -2.28
N TYR A 69 -7.65 4.60 -1.89
CA TYR A 69 -7.39 6.02 -2.17
C TYR A 69 -7.32 6.30 -3.67
N PHE A 70 -6.54 5.53 -4.43
CA PHE A 70 -6.36 5.78 -5.86
C PHE A 70 -7.56 5.34 -6.70
N ALA A 71 -8.43 4.47 -6.19
CA ALA A 71 -9.67 4.06 -6.84
C ALA A 71 -10.80 5.09 -6.70
N GLN A 72 -10.69 6.08 -5.80
CA GLN A 72 -11.75 7.08 -5.64
C GLN A 72 -11.90 7.95 -6.89
N LYS A 73 -13.14 8.11 -7.35
CA LYS A 73 -13.52 9.04 -8.42
C LYS A 73 -13.95 10.40 -7.85
N ILE A 74 -13.16 10.95 -6.93
CA ILE A 74 -13.41 12.25 -6.29
C ILE A 74 -12.34 13.27 -6.70
N ASP A 75 -12.65 14.55 -6.53
CA ASP A 75 -11.64 15.59 -6.67
C ASP A 75 -10.63 15.52 -5.52
N TYR A 76 -9.48 14.93 -5.80
CA TYR A 76 -8.37 14.79 -4.85
C TYR A 76 -7.57 16.07 -4.64
N LEU A 77 -7.83 17.14 -5.41
CA LEU A 77 -7.20 18.45 -5.22
C LEU A 77 -7.99 19.34 -4.25
N LYS A 78 -9.24 18.97 -3.95
CA LYS A 78 -10.08 19.70 -3.01
C LYS A 78 -9.35 19.88 -1.67
N ASP A 79 -9.27 21.12 -1.22
CA ASP A 79 -8.65 21.54 0.05
C ASP A 79 -7.13 21.23 0.16
N LYS A 80 -6.46 20.85 -0.94
CA LYS A 80 -5.01 20.61 -0.97
C LYS A 80 -4.26 21.88 -1.40
N ILE A 81 -3.78 22.62 -0.41
CA ILE A 81 -3.08 23.90 -0.61
C ILE A 81 -1.58 23.76 -0.88
N GLN A 82 -0.98 22.59 -0.62
CA GLN A 82 0.46 22.41 -0.79
C GLN A 82 0.85 22.31 -2.28
N PRO A 83 1.74 23.18 -2.79
CA PRO A 83 2.13 23.17 -4.21
C PRO A 83 2.80 21.87 -4.66
N SER A 84 3.49 21.18 -3.75
CA SER A 84 4.17 19.93 -4.06
C SER A 84 3.25 18.71 -4.14
N PHE A 85 1.98 18.84 -3.71
CA PHE A 85 1.04 17.72 -3.60
C PHE A 85 0.88 16.96 -4.92
N VAL A 86 0.67 17.65 -6.03
CA VAL A 86 0.43 17.02 -7.34
C VAL A 86 1.64 16.19 -7.78
N LYS A 87 2.86 16.74 -7.60
CA LYS A 87 4.11 16.06 -7.95
C LYS A 87 4.32 14.83 -7.07
N GLU A 88 4.17 14.98 -5.76
CA GLU A 88 4.35 13.89 -4.80
C GLU A 88 3.31 12.79 -5.00
N ARG A 89 2.02 13.13 -5.17
CA ARG A 89 0.95 12.16 -5.46
C ARG A 89 1.24 11.36 -6.74
N ARG A 90 1.69 12.03 -7.82
CA ARG A 90 2.07 11.34 -9.06
C ARG A 90 3.24 10.40 -8.85
N ALA A 91 4.29 10.83 -8.14
CA ALA A 91 5.44 9.99 -7.84
C ALA A 91 5.04 8.75 -7.02
N THR A 92 4.17 8.92 -6.03
CA THR A 92 3.62 7.82 -5.22
C THR A 92 2.86 6.82 -6.10
N LYS A 93 1.95 7.30 -6.96
CA LYS A 93 1.17 6.45 -7.87
C LYS A 93 2.03 5.72 -8.93
N VAL A 94 3.11 6.34 -9.40
CA VAL A 94 4.03 5.70 -10.36
C VAL A 94 4.88 4.63 -9.68
N ASN A 95 5.19 4.79 -8.40
CA ASN A 95 6.01 3.87 -7.63
C ASN A 95 5.21 2.67 -7.07
N ASP A 96 3.96 2.49 -7.49
CA ASP A 96 3.06 1.39 -7.17
C ASP A 96 3.47 0.06 -7.85
N ASN A 97 4.78 -0.18 -8.03
CA ASN A 97 5.33 -1.42 -8.56
C ASN A 97 4.85 -2.66 -7.78
N ILE A 98 4.52 -2.49 -6.50
CA ILE A 98 3.85 -3.48 -5.65
C ILE A 98 2.55 -3.96 -6.27
N PHE A 99 1.69 -3.07 -6.76
CA PHE A 99 0.40 -3.44 -7.35
C PHE A 99 0.58 -4.24 -8.64
N ILE A 100 1.64 -3.95 -9.40
CA ILE A 100 2.00 -4.70 -10.62
C ILE A 100 2.49 -6.10 -10.23
N LEU A 101 3.45 -6.20 -9.30
CA LEU A 101 3.98 -7.47 -8.81
C LEU A 101 2.87 -8.38 -8.24
N LEU A 102 1.99 -7.79 -7.44
CA LEU A 102 0.86 -8.49 -6.83
C LEU A 102 -0.21 -8.93 -7.82
N ASN A 103 -0.46 -8.14 -8.87
CA ASN A 103 -1.34 -8.56 -9.97
C ASN A 103 -0.72 -9.72 -10.76
N MET A 104 0.59 -9.67 -11.04
CA MET A 104 1.29 -10.81 -11.67
C MET A 104 1.24 -12.08 -10.81
N ILE A 105 1.34 -11.94 -9.48
CA ILE A 105 1.24 -13.06 -8.53
C ILE A 105 -0.19 -13.61 -8.52
N SER A 106 -1.21 -12.76 -8.46
CA SER A 106 -2.62 -13.18 -8.49
C SER A 106 -2.95 -13.95 -9.77
N GLU A 107 -2.42 -13.49 -10.91
CA GLU A 107 -2.54 -14.17 -12.19
C GLU A 107 -1.79 -15.52 -12.24
N THR A 108 -0.58 -15.59 -11.69
CA THR A 108 0.19 -16.85 -11.58
C THR A 108 -0.54 -17.89 -10.72
N ILE A 109 -1.07 -17.48 -9.56
CA ILE A 109 -1.85 -18.37 -8.68
C ILE A 109 -3.12 -18.84 -9.38
N ARG A 110 -3.83 -17.94 -10.08
CA ARG A 110 -5.04 -18.27 -10.86
C ARG A 110 -4.74 -19.30 -11.95
N ARG A 111 -3.62 -19.18 -12.65
CA ARG A 111 -3.17 -20.12 -13.68
C ARG A 111 -2.76 -21.48 -13.12
N SER A 112 -2.17 -21.54 -11.92
CA SER A 112 -1.75 -22.80 -11.29
C SER A 112 -2.90 -23.69 -10.79
N LYS A 113 -4.14 -23.17 -10.80
CA LYS A 113 -5.36 -23.89 -10.37
C LYS A 113 -6.21 -24.40 -11.55
N HIS A 114 -5.71 -24.27 -12.78
CA HIS A 114 -6.27 -24.86 -14.00
C HIS A 114 -5.23 -25.79 -14.62
#